data_AF-A0A9P8T2P1-F1
#
_entry.id   AF-A0A9P8T2P1-F1
#
_cell.length_a   1.000
_cell.length_b   1.000
_cell.length_c   1.000
_cell.angle_alpha   90.00
_cell.angle_beta   90.00
_cell.angle_gamma   90.00
#
_symmetry.space_group_name_H-M   'P 1'
#
loop_
_entity.id
_entity.type
_entity.pdbx_description
1 polymer ?
#
loop_
_entity_poly.entity_id
_entity_poly.type
_entity_poly.pdbx_seq_one_letter_code
_entity_poly.pdbx_strand_id
1 'polypeptide(L)'
;MSDHPVAQELVSMDYDTYASELSPLEIETLKQYQNLALNLIQLKNDIVTLNKEVDSTSNGLARGASPKDSLLEELRELETKVSVISTLFKSSVYQVVVNNSSNLGPTNELTTSIQDDTI
;
A
#
# COMPACT_ATOMS: atom_id res chain seq x y z
N MET A 1 -23.40 0.15 20.05
CA MET A 1 -22.44 0.33 18.94
C MET A 1 -23.06 1.34 18.01
N SER A 2 -22.56 2.57 18.02
CA SER A 2 -23.09 3.65 17.20
C SER A 2 -22.62 3.42 15.76
N ASP A 3 -23.50 2.89 14.90
CA ASP A 3 -23.30 3.02 13.45
C ASP A 3 -23.23 4.52 13.15
N HIS A 4 -22.06 4.98 12.72
CA HIS A 4 -21.88 6.37 12.31
C HIS A 4 -22.37 6.49 10.86
N PRO A 5 -23.55 7.07 10.59
CA PRO A 5 -24.13 7.15 9.24
C PRO A 5 -23.20 7.85 8.25
N VAL A 6 -22.37 8.77 8.75
CA VAL A 6 -21.36 9.51 7.99
C VAL A 6 -20.28 8.60 7.38
N ALA A 7 -19.89 7.52 8.07
CA ALA A 7 -18.85 6.63 7.58
C ALA A 7 -19.33 5.77 6.40
N GLN A 8 -20.61 5.39 6.39
CA GLN A 8 -21.20 4.67 5.25
C GLN A 8 -21.35 5.60 4.04
N GLU A 9 -21.79 6.84 4.28
CA GLU A 9 -21.97 7.84 3.22
C GLU A 9 -20.65 8.13 2.48
N LEU A 10 -19.56 8.38 3.21
CA LEU A 10 -18.22 8.63 2.65
C LEU A 10 -17.67 7.43 1.86
N VAL A 11 -17.99 6.21 2.28
CA VAL A 11 -17.51 4.99 1.61
C VAL A 11 -18.33 4.68 0.34
N SER A 12 -19.55 5.19 0.24
CA SER A 12 -20.44 5.01 -0.91
C SER A 12 -20.47 6.19 -1.89
N MET A 13 -19.74 7.27 -1.59
CA MET A 13 -19.79 8.49 -2.37
C MET A 13 -19.08 8.33 -3.73
N ASP A 14 -19.72 8.82 -4.79
CA ASP A 14 -19.10 8.94 -6.12
C ASP A 14 -18.47 10.32 -6.27
N TYR A 15 -17.16 10.40 -6.05
CA TYR A 15 -16.40 11.66 -6.11
C TYR A 15 -16.28 12.23 -7.54
N ASP A 16 -16.57 11.45 -8.58
CA ASP A 16 -16.54 11.96 -9.97
C ASP A 16 -17.68 12.95 -10.24
N THR A 17 -18.74 12.93 -9.42
CA THR A 17 -19.83 13.90 -9.50
C THR A 17 -19.40 15.34 -9.16
N TYR A 18 -18.27 15.51 -8.45
CA TYR A 18 -17.71 16.80 -8.04
C TYR A 18 -16.64 17.33 -8.99
N ALA A 19 -16.52 16.79 -10.21
CA ALA A 19 -15.55 17.23 -11.22
C ALA A 19 -15.66 18.71 -11.64
N SER A 20 -16.80 19.35 -11.32
CA SER A 20 -17.02 20.79 -11.56
C SER A 20 -16.46 21.69 -10.44
N GLU A 21 -16.23 21.11 -9.25
CA GLU A 21 -15.90 21.83 -8.01
C GLU A 21 -14.50 21.48 -7.49
N LEU A 22 -14.00 20.30 -7.83
CA LEU A 22 -12.72 19.77 -7.40
C LEU A 22 -11.78 19.56 -8.58
N SER A 23 -10.49 19.76 -8.32
CA SER A 23 -9.45 19.41 -9.27
C SER A 23 -9.33 17.89 -9.46
N PRO A 24 -8.78 17.42 -10.59
CA PRO A 24 -8.57 15.98 -10.83
C PRO A 24 -7.72 15.31 -9.74
N LEU A 25 -6.75 16.03 -9.16
CA LEU A 25 -5.90 15.52 -8.10
C LEU A 25 -6.67 15.35 -6.78
N GLU A 26 -7.58 16.28 -6.46
CA GLU A 26 -8.41 16.22 -5.25
C GLU A 26 -9.38 15.04 -5.31
N ILE A 27 -9.99 14.81 -6.48
CA ILE A 27 -10.87 13.66 -6.72
C ILE A 27 -10.12 12.34 -6.55
N GLU A 28 -8.93 12.23 -7.16
CA GLU A 28 -8.08 11.05 -7.03
C GLU A 28 -7.67 10.82 -5.56
N THR A 29 -7.32 11.88 -4.84
CA THR A 29 -6.98 11.81 -3.41
C THR A 29 -8.15 11.33 -2.57
N LEU A 30 -9.36 11.82 -2.83
CA LEU A 30 -10.58 11.38 -2.13
C LEU A 30 -10.90 9.90 -2.40
N LYS A 31 -10.73 9.44 -3.65
CA LYS A 31 -10.85 8.01 -4.00
C LYS A 31 -9.83 7.13 -3.27
N GLN A 32 -8.60 7.61 -3.11
CA GLN A 32 -7.58 6.90 -2.33
C GLN A 32 -7.96 6.79 -0.84
N TYR A 33 -8.49 7.87 -0.24
CA TYR A 33 -9.00 7.82 1.13
C TYR A 33 -10.20 6.89 1.29
N GLN A 34 -11.10 6.85 0.31
CA GLN A 34 -12.22 5.91 0.26
C GLN A 34 -11.74 4.45 0.23
N ASN A 35 -10.76 4.15 -0.62
CA ASN A 35 -10.17 2.82 -0.69
C ASN A 35 -9.49 2.42 0.62
N LEU A 36 -8.74 3.35 1.25
CA LEU A 36 -8.15 3.12 2.56
C LEU A 36 -9.19 2.82 3.63
N ALA A 37 -10.29 3.58 3.66
CA ALA A 37 -11.38 3.34 4.61
C ALA A 37 -12.01 1.95 4.43
N LEU A 38 -12.23 1.51 3.19
CA LEU A 38 -12.71 0.16 2.87
C LEU A 38 -11.75 -0.93 3.38
N ASN A 39 -10.45 -0.75 3.14
CA ASN A 39 -9.44 -1.70 3.60
C ASN A 39 -9.39 -1.78 5.13
N LEU A 40 -9.52 -0.66 5.83
CA LEU A 40 -9.57 -0.63 7.30
C LEU A 40 -10.83 -1.30 7.86
N ILE A 41 -11.98 -1.14 7.19
CA ILE A 41 -13.23 -1.84 7.55
C ILE A 41 -13.05 -3.34 7.38
N GLN A 42 -12.47 -3.78 6.26
CA GLN A 42 -12.19 -5.19 6.01
C GLN A 42 -11.24 -5.76 7.07
N LEU A 43 -10.13 -5.09 7.33
CA LEU A 43 -9.16 -5.50 8.34
C LEU A 43 -9.79 -5.61 9.74
N LYS A 44 -10.64 -4.65 10.13
CA LYS A 44 -11.40 -4.71 11.39
C LYS A 44 -12.28 -5.96 11.44
N ASN A 45 -12.98 -6.28 10.35
CA ASN A 45 -13.85 -7.45 10.28
C ASN A 45 -13.05 -8.76 10.35
N ASP A 46 -11.88 -8.80 9.71
CA ASP A 46 -10.97 -9.94 9.76
C ASP A 46 -10.44 -10.16 11.19
N ILE A 47 -10.02 -9.08 11.88
CA ILE A 47 -9.60 -9.14 13.29
C ILE A 47 -10.74 -9.63 14.19
N VAL A 48 -11.96 -9.13 14.00
CA VAL A 48 -13.13 -9.58 14.77
C VAL A 48 -13.40 -11.07 14.52
N THR A 49 -13.25 -11.53 13.28
CA THR A 49 -13.44 -12.94 12.90
C THR A 49 -12.37 -13.83 13.55
N LEU A 50 -11.09 -13.44 13.46
CA LEU A 50 -9.98 -14.14 14.08
C LEU A 50 -10.13 -14.22 15.60
N ASN A 51 -10.48 -13.12 16.26
CA ASN A 51 -10.72 -13.13 17.71
C ASN A 51 -11.86 -14.09 18.09
N LYS A 52 -12.94 -14.12 17.30
CA LYS A 52 -14.04 -15.07 17.52
C LYS A 52 -13.60 -16.52 17.35
N GLU A 53 -12.72 -16.81 16.39
CA GLU A 53 -12.16 -18.15 16.16
C GLU A 53 -11.25 -18.59 17.31
N VAL A 54 -10.42 -17.68 17.84
CA VAL A 54 -9.58 -17.90 19.03
C VAL A 54 -10.43 -18.14 20.29
N ASP A 55 -11.50 -17.36 20.48
CA ASP A 55 -12.45 -17.54 21.60
C ASP A 55 -13.24 -18.85 21.48
N SER A 56 -13.54 -19.29 20.26
CA SER A 56 -14.25 -20.55 19.99
C SER A 56 -13.34 -21.77 20.18
N THR A 57 -12.05 -21.66 19.86
CA THR A 57 -11.05 -22.72 20.07
C THR A 57 -10.56 -22.82 21.51
N SER A 58 -10.58 -21.73 22.28
CA SER A 58 -10.23 -21.75 23.71
C SER A 58 -11.35 -22.31 24.61
N ASN A 59 -12.62 -22.17 24.21
CA ASN A 59 -13.77 -22.74 24.94
C ASN A 59 -14.09 -24.20 24.54
N GLY A 60 -13.42 -24.75 23.52
CA GLY A 60 -13.65 -26.09 22.97
C GLY A 60 -12.44 -27.01 23.10
N LEU A 61 -12.24 -27.60 24.28
CA LEU A 61 -11.33 -28.75 24.45
C LEU A 61 -11.82 -29.92 23.59
N ALA A 62 -11.30 -30.08 22.37
CA ALA A 62 -11.41 -31.32 21.59
C ALA A 62 -10.20 -31.54 20.65
N ARG A 63 -9.22 -32.27 21.17
CA ARG A 63 -8.32 -33.26 20.52
C ARG A 63 -8.23 -33.22 18.98
N GLY A 64 -7.06 -32.84 18.44
CA GLY A 64 -6.69 -33.24 17.08
C GLY A 64 -5.41 -32.65 16.50
N ALA A 65 -5.23 -31.34 16.58
CA ALA A 65 -4.01 -30.64 16.19
C ALA A 65 -3.92 -29.38 17.06
N SER A 66 -2.73 -29.07 17.57
CA SER A 66 -2.57 -27.90 18.44
C SER A 66 -2.90 -26.65 17.62
N PRO A 67 -3.87 -25.80 18.00
CA PRO A 67 -4.23 -24.58 17.26
C PRO A 67 -3.04 -23.63 17.02
N LYS A 68 -2.02 -23.75 17.89
CA LYS A 68 -0.74 -23.04 17.77
C LYS A 68 0.03 -23.41 16.51
N ASP A 69 -0.09 -24.63 16.02
CA ASP A 69 0.64 -25.10 14.83
C ASP A 69 0.00 -24.56 13.54
N SER A 70 -1.34 -24.45 13.49
CA SER A 70 -2.05 -23.81 12.35
C SER A 70 -1.75 -22.32 12.29
N LEU A 71 -1.83 -21.63 13.43
CA LEU A 71 -1.53 -20.20 13.51
C LEU A 71 -0.06 -19.90 13.14
N LEU A 72 0.88 -20.73 13.61
CA LEU A 72 2.29 -20.58 13.24
C LEU A 72 2.51 -20.79 11.73
N GLU A 73 1.80 -21.73 11.13
CA GLU A 73 1.90 -21.97 9.68
C GLU A 73 1.30 -20.81 8.88
N GLU A 74 0.16 -20.27 9.29
CA GLU A 74 -0.45 -19.09 8.68
C GLU A 74 0.45 -17.85 8.80
N LEU A 75 1.10 -17.64 9.96
CA LEU A 75 2.07 -16.56 10.16
C LEU A 75 3.33 -16.74 9.31
N ARG A 76 3.78 -17.98 9.13
CA ARG A 76 4.94 -18.30 8.28
C ARG A 76 4.65 -18.11 6.80
N GLU A 77 3.45 -18.46 6.37
CA GLU A 77 2.98 -18.21 5.00
C GLU A 77 2.88 -16.69 4.75
N LEU A 78 2.38 -15.94 5.73
CA LEU A 78 2.31 -14.48 5.66
C LEU A 78 3.69 -13.84 5.57
N GLU A 79 4.64 -14.26 6.41
CA GLU A 79 6.04 -13.81 6.37
C GLU A 79 6.66 -14.04 4.98
N THR A 80 6.43 -15.21 4.40
CA THR A 80 6.94 -15.58 3.07
C THR A 80 6.38 -14.64 1.99
N LYS A 81 5.06 -14.38 2.02
CA LYS A 81 4.41 -13.47 1.06
C LYS A 81 4.96 -12.04 1.18
N VAL A 82 5.09 -11.53 2.41
CA VAL A 82 5.63 -10.18 2.66
C VAL A 82 7.09 -10.07 2.20
N SER A 83 7.91 -11.11 2.42
CA SER A 83 9.30 -11.16 1.97
C SER A 83 9.42 -11.07 0.44
N VAL A 84 8.57 -11.79 -0.29
CA VAL A 84 8.52 -11.74 -1.75
C VAL A 84 8.11 -10.33 -2.22
N ILE A 85 7.05 -9.76 -1.65
CA ILE A 85 6.60 -8.40 -1.99
C ILE A 85 7.70 -7.37 -1.73
N SER A 86 8.40 -7.46 -0.59
CA SER A 86 9.52 -6.58 -0.24
C SER A 86 10.67 -6.68 -1.25
N THR A 87 10.97 -7.90 -1.70
CA THR A 87 12.01 -8.15 -2.71
C THR A 87 11.61 -7.55 -4.06
N LEU A 88 10.38 -7.77 -4.51
CA LEU A 88 9.85 -7.20 -5.75
C LEU A 88 9.86 -5.66 -5.69
N PHE A 89 9.39 -5.08 -4.58
CA PHE A 89 9.40 -3.64 -4.38
C PHE A 89 10.82 -3.07 -4.43
N LYS A 90 11.78 -3.67 -3.70
CA LYS A 90 13.20 -3.27 -3.76
C LYS A 90 13.76 -3.36 -5.18
N SER A 91 13.41 -4.42 -5.91
CA SER A 91 13.82 -4.59 -7.31
C SER A 91 13.24 -3.50 -8.21
N SER A 92 11.95 -3.19 -8.09
CA SER A 92 11.29 -2.12 -8.84
C SER A 92 11.90 -0.75 -8.51
N VAL A 93 12.14 -0.45 -7.23
CA VAL A 93 12.81 0.80 -6.82
C VAL A 93 14.23 0.86 -7.40
N TYR A 94 15.00 -0.23 -7.29
CA TYR A 94 16.35 -0.29 -7.86
C TYR A 94 16.33 -0.05 -9.38
N GLN A 95 15.41 -0.67 -10.10
CA GLN A 95 15.23 -0.44 -11.53
C GLN A 95 14.90 1.04 -11.83
N VAL A 96 13.97 1.65 -11.09
CA VAL A 96 13.63 3.06 -11.28
C VAL A 96 14.83 3.97 -11.00
N VAL A 97 15.56 3.75 -9.91
CA VAL A 97 16.74 4.57 -9.55
C VAL A 97 17.86 4.39 -10.57
N VAL A 98 18.18 3.16 -10.97
CA VAL A 98 19.22 2.88 -11.97
C VAL A 98 18.84 3.46 -13.33
N ASN A 99 17.60 3.28 -13.78
CA ASN A 99 17.13 3.83 -15.05
C ASN A 99 17.10 5.37 -15.05
N ASN A 100 16.76 6.00 -13.92
CA ASN A 100 16.86 7.46 -13.78
C ASN A 100 18.31 7.95 -13.72
N SER A 101 19.20 7.23 -13.03
CA SER A 101 20.63 7.57 -12.98
C SER A 101 21.32 7.40 -14.33
N SER A 102 20.80 6.52 -15.19
CA SER A 102 21.30 6.31 -16.56
C SER A 102 20.77 7.35 -17.57
N ASN A 103 19.68 8.07 -17.23
CA ASN A 103 19.16 9.20 -18.01
C ASN A 103 19.80 10.55 -17.61
N LEU A 104 20.58 10.56 -16.52
CA LEU A 104 21.53 11.63 -16.21
C LEU A 104 22.84 11.33 -16.94
N GLY A 105 22.81 11.47 -18.27
CA GLY A 105 24.03 11.63 -19.04
C GLY A 105 24.81 12.85 -18.52
N PRO A 106 26.15 12.86 -18.68
CA PRO A 106 26.97 14.00 -18.26
C PRO A 106 26.61 15.22 -19.12
N THR A 107 25.73 16.08 -18.62
CA THR A 107 25.40 17.35 -19.24
C THR A 107 26.50 18.37 -18.91
N ASN A 108 27.39 18.56 -19.88
CA ASN A 108 28.21 19.74 -20.18
C ASN A 108 28.43 20.77 -19.06
N GLU A 109 29.69 20.93 -18.65
CA GLU A 109 30.24 22.25 -18.31
C GLU A 109 31.43 22.58 -19.23
N LEU A 110 31.25 23.71 -19.92
CA LEU A 110 32.24 24.62 -20.51
C LEU A 110 33.10 24.11 -21.68
N THR A 111 32.57 24.28 -22.89
CA THR A 111 33.39 24.71 -24.04
C THR A 111 33.88 26.14 -23.78
N THR A 112 35.07 26.31 -23.19
CA THR A 112 35.79 27.58 -23.27
C THR A 112 36.34 27.71 -24.70
N SER A 113 35.58 28.40 -25.54
CA SER A 113 36.08 29.03 -26.76
C SER A 113 37.22 29.98 -26.38
N ILE A 114 38.47 29.54 -26.48
CA ILE A 114 39.60 30.46 -26.61
C ILE A 114 39.69 30.79 -28.09
N GLN A 115 39.13 31.95 -28.41
CA GLN A 115 39.35 32.65 -29.65
C GLN A 115 40.78 33.21 -29.58
N ASP A 116 41.71 32.52 -30.23
CA ASP A 116 43.10 32.94 -30.38
C ASP A 116 43.18 34.00 -31.49
N ASP A 117 42.79 35.23 -31.13
CA ASP A 117 43.08 36.43 -31.91
C ASP A 117 44.27 37.13 -31.26
N THR A 118 45.50 36.86 -31.72
CA THR A 118 46.59 37.86 -31.66
C THR A 118 47.60 37.68 -32.79
N ILE A 119 47.94 38.84 -33.37
CA ILE A 119 48.75 39.19 -34.54
C ILE A 119 50.21 38.74 -34.45
#